data_AF-A0A821LCH2-F1
#
_entry.id   AF-A0A821LCH2-F1
#
_cell.length_a   1.000
_cell.length_b   1.000
_cell.length_c   1.000
_cell.angle_alpha   90.00
_cell.angle_beta   90.00
_cell.angle_gamma   90.00
#
_symmetry.space_group_name_H-M   'P 1'
#
loop_
_entity.id
_entity.type
_entity.pdbx_description
1 polymer ?
#
loop_
_entity_poly.entity_id
_entity_poly.type
_entity_poly.pdbx_seq_one_letter_code
_entity_poly.pdbx_strand_id
1 'polypeptide(L)'
;VAGGQGEGNGLAQLSYPYGVVVDQLGTVYVADLGNDRIMRWPKGATQGSVIVGGNSRGEQSNQLNWPIGLSLDRHGNLDVVHWGHYSVEKFELESNK
;
A
#
# COMPACT_ATOMS: atom_id res chain seq x y z
N VAL A 1 0.11 13.98 -7.00
CA VAL A 1 -1.02 13.28 -6.35
C VAL A 1 -0.72 11.79 -6.43
N ALA A 2 -1.06 10.99 -5.42
CA ALA A 2 -0.95 9.53 -5.55
C ALA A 2 -2.03 9.04 -6.52
N GLY A 3 -1.63 8.35 -7.59
CA GLY A 3 -2.53 8.00 -8.70
C GLY A 3 -2.84 9.18 -9.65
N GLY A 4 -4.03 9.16 -10.27
CA GLY A 4 -4.52 10.23 -11.14
C GLY A 4 -4.30 10.01 -12.65
N GLN A 5 -3.87 8.82 -13.08
CA GLN A 5 -3.73 8.45 -14.50
C GLN A 5 -4.78 7.40 -14.94
N GLY A 6 -5.97 7.45 -14.33
CA GLY A 6 -7.05 6.49 -14.58
C GLY A 6 -6.90 5.17 -13.83
N GLU A 7 -7.87 4.29 -14.05
CA GLU A 7 -7.87 2.94 -13.49
C GLU A 7 -6.82 2.06 -14.18
N GLY A 8 -6.07 1.26 -13.40
CA GLY A 8 -5.12 0.31 -13.94
C GLY A 8 -4.09 -0.16 -12.91
N ASN A 9 -3.08 -0.89 -13.37
CA ASN A 9 -2.02 -1.47 -12.53
C ASN A 9 -0.64 -0.80 -12.74
N GLY A 10 -0.55 0.25 -13.56
CA GLY A 10 0.67 1.04 -13.70
C GLY A 10 1.08 1.74 -12.40
N LEU A 11 2.33 2.20 -12.31
CA LEU A 11 2.86 2.88 -11.11
C LEU A 11 2.27 4.28 -10.89
N ALA A 12 1.52 4.82 -11.84
CA ALA A 12 0.76 6.07 -11.70
C ALA A 12 -0.78 5.83 -11.61
N GLN A 13 -1.20 4.57 -11.60
CA GLN A 13 -2.59 4.14 -11.65
C GLN A 13 -2.95 3.37 -10.38
N LEU A 14 -4.26 3.32 -10.09
CA LEU A 14 -4.85 2.59 -8.97
C LEU A 14 -6.11 1.88 -9.50
N SER A 15 -6.54 0.79 -8.86
CA SER A 15 -7.81 0.13 -9.09
C SER A 15 -8.50 -0.11 -7.75
N TYR A 16 -9.67 0.51 -7.55
CA TYR A 16 -10.43 0.46 -6.30
C TYR A 16 -9.59 0.73 -5.03
N PRO A 17 -8.92 1.89 -4.87
CA PRO A 17 -8.16 2.17 -3.66
C PRO A 17 -9.10 2.34 -2.45
N TYR A 18 -8.83 1.64 -1.34
CA TYR A 18 -9.71 1.62 -0.15
C TYR A 18 -9.10 2.31 1.08
N GLY A 19 -7.78 2.22 1.25
CA GLY A 19 -7.07 2.73 2.42
C GLY A 19 -5.99 3.71 2.04
N VAL A 20 -5.82 4.76 2.84
CA VAL A 20 -4.73 5.73 2.68
C VAL A 20 -4.19 6.15 4.05
N VAL A 21 -2.87 6.26 4.15
CA VAL A 21 -2.20 6.86 5.30
C VAL A 21 -1.02 7.70 4.83
N VAL A 22 -0.65 8.73 5.60
CA VAL A 22 0.44 9.65 5.27
C VAL A 22 1.40 9.70 6.44
N ASP A 23 2.70 9.55 6.18
CA ASP A 23 3.72 9.68 7.22
C ASP A 23 4.07 11.15 7.51
N GLN A 24 4.92 11.39 8.50
CA GLN A 24 5.34 12.75 8.91
C GLN A 24 6.18 13.46 7.83
N LEU A 25 6.75 12.72 6.88
CA LEU A 25 7.52 13.27 5.75
C LEU A 25 6.61 13.64 4.57
N GLY A 26 5.32 13.30 4.64
CA GLY A 26 4.34 13.50 3.57
C GLY A 26 4.37 12.40 2.51
N THR A 27 4.97 11.24 2.80
CA THR A 27 4.84 10.04 1.97
C THR A 27 3.44 9.48 2.11
N VAL A 28 2.79 9.22 0.99
CA VAL A 28 1.44 8.63 0.93
C VAL A 28 1.56 7.12 0.71
N TYR A 29 0.83 6.34 1.50
CA TYR A 29 0.68 4.91 1.34
C TYR A 29 -0.76 4.61 0.97
N VAL A 30 -0.98 3.82 -0.07
CA VAL A 30 -2.31 3.50 -0.60
C VAL A 30 -2.51 1.99 -0.66
N ALA A 31 -3.61 1.51 -0.09
CA ALA A 31 -4.09 0.15 -0.29
C ALA A 31 -4.87 0.10 -1.61
N ASP A 32 -4.23 -0.46 -2.63
CA ASP A 32 -4.72 -0.56 -3.99
C ASP A 32 -5.40 -1.92 -4.18
N LEU A 33 -6.64 -2.02 -3.68
CA LEU A 33 -7.35 -3.28 -3.46
C LEU A 33 -7.58 -4.07 -4.74
N GLY A 34 -7.96 -3.41 -5.84
CA GLY A 34 -8.19 -4.08 -7.11
C GLY A 34 -6.93 -4.69 -7.72
N ASN A 35 -5.76 -4.26 -7.24
CA ASN A 35 -4.45 -4.77 -7.65
C ASN A 35 -3.75 -5.60 -6.57
N ASP A 36 -4.41 -5.88 -5.43
CA ASP A 36 -3.86 -6.62 -4.30
C ASP A 36 -2.44 -6.18 -3.90
N ARG A 37 -2.24 -4.85 -3.75
CA ARG A 37 -0.94 -4.25 -3.44
C ARG A 37 -1.03 -3.05 -2.52
N ILE A 38 0.05 -2.76 -1.79
CA ILE A 38 0.28 -1.47 -1.15
C ILE A 38 1.27 -0.68 -1.99
N MET A 39 0.90 0.57 -2.29
CA MET A 39 1.71 1.52 -3.02
C MET A 39 2.25 2.60 -2.10
N ARG A 40 3.50 3.04 -2.32
CA ARG A 40 4.14 4.18 -1.65
C ARG A 40 4.40 5.30 -2.65
N TRP A 41 4.08 6.53 -2.26
CA TRP A 41 4.37 7.76 -2.98
C TRP A 41 5.11 8.75 -2.08
N PRO A 42 6.42 8.97 -2.30
CA PRO A 42 7.11 10.10 -1.69
C PRO A 42 6.45 11.43 -2.04
N LYS A 43 6.59 12.43 -1.16
CA LYS A 43 6.05 13.77 -1.39
C LYS A 43 6.55 14.33 -2.72
N GLY A 44 5.63 14.72 -3.60
CA GLY A 44 5.94 15.27 -4.92
C GLY A 44 6.20 14.24 -6.02
N ALA A 45 6.20 12.95 -5.72
CA ALA A 45 6.36 11.91 -6.73
C ALA A 45 5.15 11.86 -7.69
N THR A 46 5.44 11.61 -8.97
CA THR A 46 4.43 11.42 -10.04
C THR A 46 4.08 9.95 -10.24
N GLN A 47 4.91 9.03 -9.74
CA GLN A 47 4.72 7.59 -9.74
C GLN A 47 5.06 7.02 -8.37
N GLY A 48 4.40 5.94 -8.00
CA GLY A 48 4.63 5.22 -6.76
C GLY A 48 5.53 4.02 -6.95
N SER A 49 5.77 3.31 -5.87
CA SER A 49 6.42 2.00 -5.86
C SER A 49 5.55 1.00 -5.11
N VAL A 50 5.47 -0.24 -5.61
CA VAL A 50 4.89 -1.34 -4.84
C VAL A 50 5.83 -1.65 -3.68
N ILE A 51 5.31 -1.62 -2.46
CA ILE A 51 6.09 -1.98 -1.26
C ILE A 51 5.67 -3.33 -0.68
N VAL A 52 4.43 -3.76 -0.94
CA VAL A 52 3.90 -5.06 -0.54
C VAL A 52 2.87 -5.51 -1.59
N GLY A 53 2.79 -6.80 -1.90
CA GLY A 53 1.80 -7.36 -2.82
C GLY A 53 2.15 -7.19 -4.31
N GLY A 54 1.14 -7.29 -5.18
CA GLY A 54 1.28 -7.11 -6.64
C GLY A 54 1.79 -8.34 -7.42
N ASN A 55 2.05 -9.46 -6.75
CA ASN A 55 2.55 -10.72 -7.35
C ASN A 55 1.50 -11.86 -7.30
N SER A 56 0.24 -11.53 -7.61
CA SER A 56 -0.94 -12.39 -7.42
C SER A 56 -1.40 -12.50 -5.97
N ARG A 57 -2.72 -12.69 -5.80
CA ARG A 57 -3.38 -12.88 -4.50
C ARG A 57 -2.89 -14.17 -3.83
N GLY A 58 -2.60 -14.12 -2.54
CA GLY A 58 -2.18 -15.29 -1.75
C GLY A 58 -1.61 -14.93 -0.39
N GLU A 59 -1.08 -15.93 0.31
CA GLU A 59 -0.69 -15.87 1.74
C GLU A 59 0.84 -15.92 1.96
N GLN A 60 1.64 -15.77 0.89
CA GLN A 60 3.10 -15.66 1.02
C GLN A 60 3.48 -14.26 1.54
N SER A 61 4.68 -14.09 2.12
CA SER A 61 5.14 -12.85 2.82
C SER A 61 5.15 -11.54 2.02
N ASN A 62 4.67 -11.59 0.78
CA ASN A 62 4.75 -10.56 -0.25
C ASN A 62 3.52 -10.64 -1.19
N GLN A 63 2.47 -11.35 -0.77
CA GLN A 63 1.17 -11.40 -1.40
C GLN A 63 0.15 -10.75 -0.46
N LEU A 64 -0.84 -10.08 -1.03
CA LEU A 64 -1.94 -9.50 -0.27
C LEU A 64 -3.26 -10.05 -0.77
N ASN A 65 -4.25 -9.98 0.11
CA ASN A 65 -5.59 -10.45 -0.16
C ASN A 65 -6.60 -9.40 0.34
N TRP A 66 -7.06 -8.55 -0.58
CA TRP A 66 -7.96 -7.44 -0.26
C TRP A 66 -7.46 -6.54 0.88
N PRO A 67 -6.36 -5.79 0.67
CA PRO A 67 -5.91 -4.81 1.63
C PRO A 67 -6.93 -3.67 1.74
N ILE A 68 -7.45 -3.40 2.94
CA ILE A 68 -8.47 -2.34 3.15
C ILE A 68 -7.95 -1.25 4.09
N GLY A 69 -7.47 -1.64 5.26
CA GLY A 69 -7.05 -0.71 6.30
C GLY A 69 -5.53 -0.54 6.33
N LEU A 70 -5.08 0.70 6.47
CA LEU A 70 -3.67 1.04 6.72
C LEU A 70 -3.56 1.88 7.99
N SER A 71 -2.59 1.57 8.85
CA SER A 71 -2.17 2.48 9.92
C SER A 71 -0.65 2.53 10.03
N LEU A 72 -0.13 3.67 10.47
CA LEU A 72 1.28 3.84 10.78
C LEU A 72 1.48 3.84 12.30
N ASP A 73 2.46 3.08 12.79
CA ASP A 73 2.90 3.20 14.17
C ASP A 73 3.86 4.38 14.37
N ARG A 74 4.18 4.71 15.62
CA ARG A 74 5.06 5.84 15.96
C ARG A 74 6.49 5.72 15.43
N HIS A 75 6.91 4.52 15.00
CA HIS A 75 8.22 4.26 14.41
C HIS A 75 8.16 4.24 12.88
N GLY A 76 6.96 4.42 12.29
CA GLY A 76 6.77 4.46 10.84
C GLY A 76 6.51 3.09 10.21
N ASN A 77 6.25 2.04 11.00
CA ASN A 77 5.86 0.75 10.43
C ASN A 77 4.42 0.79 9.94
N LEU A 78 4.12 0.03 8.89
CA LEU A 78 2.80 -0.02 8.28
C LEU A 78 2.06 -1.28 8.72
N ASP A 79 0.96 -1.10 9.43
CA ASP A 79 0.01 -2.17 9.71
C ASP A 79 -1.04 -2.22 8.59
N VAL A 80 -1.27 -3.42 8.06
CA VAL A 80 -2.22 -3.68 6.97
C VAL A 80 -3.33 -4.61 7.49
N VAL A 81 -4.59 -4.20 7.31
CA VAL A 81 -5.77 -4.97 7.71
C VAL A 81 -6.39 -5.66 6.50
N HIS A 82 -6.62 -6.97 6.62
CA HIS A 82 -7.18 -7.83 5.58
C HIS A 82 -8.63 -8.23 5.90
N TRP A 83 -9.56 -8.04 4.95
CA TRP A 83 -10.99 -8.33 5.17
C TRP A 83 -11.32 -9.83 5.14
N GLY A 84 -10.50 -10.65 4.50
CA GLY A 84 -10.74 -12.10 4.36
C GLY A 84 -10.28 -12.98 5.52
N HIS A 85 -9.42 -12.46 6.42
CA HIS A 85 -8.68 -13.29 7.38
C HIS A 85 -8.85 -12.91 8.86
N TYR A 86 -9.67 -11.92 9.20
CA TYR A 86 -9.83 -11.42 10.58
C TYR A 86 -8.48 -11.12 11.27
N SER A 87 -7.44 -10.75 10.51
CA SER A 87 -6.06 -10.60 10.98
C SER A 87 -5.47 -9.23 10.61
N VAL A 88 -4.48 -8.81 11.40
CA VAL A 88 -3.66 -7.62 11.15
C VAL A 88 -2.22 -8.10 10.94
N GLU A 89 -1.60 -7.68 9.85
CA GLU A 89 -0.20 -7.98 9.54
C GLU A 89 0.62 -6.70 9.58
N LYS A 90 1.73 -6.73 10.31
CA LYS A 90 2.67 -5.61 10.41
C LYS A 90 3.78 -5.80 9.39
N PHE A 91 3.96 -4.82 8.52
CA PHE A 91 5.10 -4.76 7.61
C PHE A 91 6.10 -3.74 8.14
N GLU A 92 7.32 -4.22 8.42
CA GLU A 92 8.47 -3.33 8.63
C GLU A 92 8.77 -2.67 7.28
N LEU A 93 8.50 -1.38 7.19
CA LEU A 93 8.95 -0.59 6.07
C LEU A 93 10.44 -0.38 6.30
N GLU A 94 11.29 -1.09 5.55
CA GLU A 94 12.72 -0.84 5.65
C GLU A 94 12.97 0.66 5.42
N SER A 95 13.57 1.28 6.44
CA SER A 95 14.13 2.62 6.32
C SER A 95 15.19 2.55 5.23
N ASN A 96 14.81 2.95 4.01
CA ASN A 96 15.71 3.07 2.87
C ASN A 96 17.06 3.63 3.37
N LYS A 97 18.12 2.82 3.25
CA LYS A 97 19.47 3.35 3.12
C LYS A 97 19.61 4.10 1.81
#